data_AF-A0A0P7BGR0-F1
#
_entry.id   AF-A0A0P7BGR0-F1
#
_cell.length_a   1.000
_cell.length_b   1.000
_cell.length_c   1.000
_cell.angle_alpha   90.00
_cell.angle_beta   90.00
_cell.angle_gamma   90.00
#
_symmetry.space_group_name_H-M   'P 1'
#
loop_
_entity.id
_entity.type
_entity.pdbx_description
1 polymer ?
#
loop_
_entity_poly.entity_id
_entity_poly.type
_entity_poly.pdbx_seq_one_letter_code
_entity_poly.pdbx_strand_id
1 'polypeptide(L)'
;MFSVQVDGRTVDTVDDDHESVTVEIGGDGTTYRCSSCGDALSETSDGRWLGESSGADCPDADPDDAETGGGHVPEAVPLSWCNHAGVTADESEDSVTVHISVGDPCGAFTFTVRRVPDDADSVIAGRLLLHVPYPDAPCGHRPLTALHDGTYLIGS
;
A
#
# COMPACT_ATOMS: atom_id res chain seq x y z
N MET A 1 3.82 26.80 -17.35
CA MET A 1 3.53 26.82 -15.90
C MET A 1 2.90 25.49 -15.56
N PHE A 2 3.63 24.65 -14.84
CA PHE A 2 3.15 23.34 -14.39
C PHE A 2 2.81 23.47 -12.91
N SER A 3 1.67 22.95 -12.48
CA SER A 3 1.26 22.96 -11.07
C SER A 3 1.21 21.53 -10.56
N VAL A 4 1.90 21.25 -9.46
CA VAL A 4 1.81 19.95 -8.78
C VAL A 4 0.63 19.99 -7.81
N GLN A 5 -0.23 18.99 -7.88
CA GLN A 5 -1.39 18.85 -6.98
C GLN A 5 -1.32 17.54 -6.20
N VAL A 6 -1.62 17.60 -4.91
CA VAL A 6 -1.81 16.44 -4.03
C VAL A 6 -3.23 16.53 -3.48
N ASP A 7 -4.05 15.49 -3.70
CA ASP A 7 -5.48 15.45 -3.35
C ASP A 7 -6.28 16.66 -3.86
N GLY A 8 -5.96 17.12 -5.07
CA GLY A 8 -6.60 18.28 -5.70
C GLY A 8 -6.23 19.64 -5.09
N ARG A 9 -5.28 19.67 -4.16
CA ARG A 9 -4.70 20.90 -3.60
C ARG A 9 -3.35 21.17 -4.23
N THR A 10 -3.17 22.37 -4.76
CA THR A 10 -1.87 22.80 -5.30
C THR A 10 -0.86 22.85 -4.17
N VAL A 11 0.27 22.17 -4.33
CA VAL A 11 1.39 22.24 -3.40
C VAL A 11 2.21 23.47 -3.73
N ASP A 12 2.47 24.30 -2.72
CA ASP A 12 3.33 25.48 -2.88
C ASP A 12 4.75 25.02 -3.22
N THR A 13 5.16 25.28 -4.46
CA THR A 13 6.55 25.16 -4.87
C THR A 13 7.29 26.43 -4.46
N VAL A 14 8.45 26.28 -3.83
CA VAL A 14 9.35 27.41 -3.55
C VAL A 14 9.93 27.85 -4.90
N ASP A 15 9.42 28.95 -5.44
CA ASP A 15 9.80 29.43 -6.77
C ASP A 15 11.06 30.30 -6.67
N ASP A 16 12.13 29.88 -7.34
CA ASP A 16 12.87 30.70 -8.31
C ASP A 16 13.91 29.81 -9.03
N ASP A 17 13.71 29.60 -10.34
CA ASP A 17 14.64 29.01 -11.32
C ASP A 17 15.05 27.54 -11.16
N HIS A 18 14.08 26.61 -11.05
CA HIS A 18 14.38 25.17 -11.09
C HIS A 18 13.92 24.51 -12.40
N GLU A 19 14.87 23.92 -13.13
CA GLU A 19 14.64 23.18 -14.40
C GLU A 19 13.97 21.80 -14.18
N SER A 20 13.77 21.37 -12.93
CA SER A 20 13.12 20.09 -12.59
C SER A 20 12.45 20.14 -11.22
N VAL A 21 11.38 19.36 -11.07
CA VAL A 21 10.66 19.13 -9.81
C VAL A 21 10.84 17.67 -9.44
N THR A 22 11.41 17.39 -8.27
CA THR A 22 11.54 16.03 -7.73
C THR A 22 10.55 15.85 -6.58
N VAL A 23 9.68 14.85 -6.70
CA VAL A 23 8.74 14.46 -5.66
C VAL A 23 9.31 13.22 -4.97
N GLU A 24 9.71 13.37 -3.72
CA GLU A 24 10.14 12.25 -2.87
C GLU A 24 8.97 11.86 -1.96
N ILE A 25 8.35 10.72 -2.24
CA ILE A 25 7.31 10.15 -1.37
C ILE A 25 8.02 9.29 -0.34
N GLY A 26 8.03 9.75 0.90
CA GLY A 26 8.74 9.12 2.02
C GLY A 26 8.35 7.65 2.22
N GLY A 27 9.26 6.78 1.82
CA GLY A 27 9.39 5.41 2.30
C GLY A 27 10.88 5.16 2.41
N ASP A 28 11.44 5.26 3.61
CA ASP A 28 12.89 5.17 3.86
C ASP A 28 13.45 3.74 3.66
N GLY A 29 12.77 2.89 2.88
CA GLY A 29 13.14 1.50 2.61
C GLY A 29 13.44 1.30 1.13
N THR A 30 14.38 0.40 0.84
CA THR A 30 14.71 0.03 -0.54
C THR A 30 13.49 -0.55 -1.23
N THR A 31 13.23 -0.10 -2.46
CA THR A 31 12.08 -0.57 -3.26
C THR A 31 12.29 -1.98 -3.79
N TYR A 32 13.54 -2.44 -3.84
CA TYR A 32 13.94 -3.77 -4.25
C TYR A 32 14.90 -4.39 -3.25
N ARG A 33 14.88 -5.72 -3.18
CA ARG A 33 15.84 -6.56 -2.47
C ARG A 33 16.27 -7.71 -3.36
N CYS A 34 17.43 -8.32 -3.07
CA CYS A 34 17.84 -9.53 -3.75
C CYS A 34 16.98 -10.71 -3.29
N SER A 35 16.35 -11.44 -4.21
CA SER A 35 15.58 -12.64 -3.84
C SER A 35 16.45 -13.76 -3.26
N SER A 36 17.76 -13.76 -3.55
CA SER A 36 18.69 -14.80 -3.12
C SER A 36 19.33 -14.49 -1.76
N CYS A 37 19.99 -13.33 -1.62
CA CYS A 37 20.70 -12.96 -0.39
C CYS A 37 19.93 -11.98 0.52
N GLY A 38 18.81 -11.42 0.07
CA GLY A 38 18.02 -10.44 0.82
C GLY A 38 18.60 -9.03 0.88
N ASP A 39 19.75 -8.77 0.25
CA ASP A 39 20.38 -7.44 0.27
C ASP A 39 19.49 -6.38 -0.37
N ALA A 40 19.48 -5.19 0.20
CA ALA A 40 18.78 -4.04 -0.33
C ALA A 40 19.39 -3.62 -1.68
N LEU A 41 18.56 -3.41 -2.71
CA LEU A 41 19.06 -3.14 -4.05
C LEU A 41 18.77 -1.72 -4.53
N SER A 42 19.74 -1.16 -5.26
CA SER A 42 19.60 0.06 -6.05
C SER A 42 19.89 -0.21 -7.52
N GLU A 43 19.05 0.32 -8.40
CA GLU A 43 19.27 0.25 -9.85
C GLU A 43 20.26 1.33 -10.29
N THR A 44 21.24 0.93 -11.09
CA THR A 44 22.22 1.83 -11.70
C THR A 44 21.73 2.32 -13.06
N SER A 45 22.31 3.40 -13.57
CA SER A 45 21.90 4.00 -14.86
C SER A 45 22.16 3.11 -16.08
N ASP A 46 23.02 2.09 -15.96
CA ASP A 46 23.24 1.05 -16.96
C ASP A 46 22.31 -0.17 -16.78
N GLY A 47 21.31 -0.09 -15.89
CA GLY A 47 20.29 -1.11 -15.66
C GLY A 47 20.76 -2.31 -14.83
N ARG A 48 21.89 -2.17 -14.12
CA ARG A 48 22.38 -3.21 -13.19
C ARG A 48 21.88 -2.97 -11.78
N TRP A 49 21.78 -4.05 -11.01
CA TRP A 49 21.38 -4.00 -9.61
C TRP A 49 22.58 -4.15 -8.69
N LEU A 50 22.74 -3.20 -7.79
CA LEU A 50 23.77 -3.23 -6.76
C LEU A 50 23.13 -3.44 -5.39
N GLY A 51 23.65 -4.42 -4.65
CA GLY A 51 23.42 -4.57 -3.23
C GLY A 51 24.08 -3.44 -2.45
N GLU A 52 23.34 -2.85 -1.52
CA GLU A 52 23.86 -1.81 -0.61
C GLU A 52 25.03 -2.33 0.23
N SER A 53 25.04 -3.61 0.57
CA SER A 53 26.08 -4.22 1.40
C SER A 53 27.05 -5.12 0.62
N SER A 54 26.60 -5.81 -0.43
CA SER A 54 27.45 -6.72 -1.22
C SER A 54 27.95 -6.15 -2.56
N GLY A 55 27.49 -4.97 -2.98
CA GLY A 55 27.92 -4.37 -4.23
C GLY A 55 27.33 -5.08 -5.45
N ALA A 56 28.13 -5.37 -6.47
CA ALA A 56 27.63 -5.93 -7.73
C ALA A 56 27.36 -7.44 -7.69
N ASP A 57 28.12 -8.15 -6.88
CA ASP A 57 28.11 -9.61 -6.83
C ASP A 57 27.25 -10.09 -5.67
N CYS A 58 26.28 -10.96 -5.97
CA CYS A 58 25.45 -11.54 -4.95
C CYS A 58 26.14 -12.80 -4.38
N PRO A 59 26.42 -12.85 -3.06
CA PRO A 59 27.15 -13.98 -2.47
C PRO A 59 26.39 -15.32 -2.57
N ASP A 60 25.06 -15.24 -2.65
CA ASP A 60 24.15 -16.38 -2.73
C ASP A 60 23.57 -16.58 -4.14
N ALA A 61 24.10 -15.88 -5.15
CA ALA A 61 23.65 -16.09 -6.53
C ALA A 61 24.15 -17.45 -7.03
N ASP A 62 23.29 -18.12 -7.81
CA ASP A 62 23.70 -19.32 -8.53
C ASP A 62 24.69 -18.92 -9.64
N PRO A 63 25.96 -19.37 -9.58
CA PRO A 63 26.95 -19.00 -10.58
C PRO A 63 26.66 -19.61 -11.96
N ASP A 64 25.79 -20.62 -12.04
CA ASP A 64 25.40 -21.27 -13.29
C ASP A 64 24.15 -20.62 -13.93
N ASP A 65 23.55 -19.61 -13.27
CA ASP A 65 22.46 -18.83 -13.85
C ASP A 65 23.00 -17.81 -14.86
N ALA A 66 22.85 -18.15 -16.14
CA ALA A 66 23.34 -17.35 -17.26
C ALA A 66 22.59 -16.02 -17.44
N GLU A 67 21.38 -15.88 -16.90
CA GLU A 67 20.57 -14.65 -17.02
C GLU A 67 21.06 -13.57 -16.05
N THR A 68 21.55 -13.98 -14.87
CA THR A 68 21.95 -13.08 -13.78
C THR A 68 23.47 -12.99 -13.65
N GLY A 69 24.21 -13.96 -14.18
CA GLY A 69 25.67 -13.93 -14.26
C GLY A 69 26.37 -13.87 -12.89
N GLY A 70 25.74 -14.39 -11.84
CA GLY A 70 26.19 -14.26 -10.46
C GLY A 70 25.81 -12.94 -9.76
N GLY A 71 25.05 -12.09 -10.44
CA GLY A 71 24.55 -10.81 -9.91
C GLY A 71 23.28 -10.94 -9.08
N HIS A 72 22.84 -9.81 -8.53
CA HIS A 72 21.60 -9.74 -7.75
C HIS A 72 20.35 -9.95 -8.62
N VAL A 73 19.37 -10.69 -8.07
CA VAL A 73 18.04 -10.86 -8.69
C VAL A 73 17.05 -9.95 -7.98
N PRO A 74 16.56 -8.88 -8.62
CA PRO A 74 15.68 -7.91 -7.97
C PRO A 74 14.29 -8.47 -7.72
N GLU A 75 13.85 -8.38 -6.46
CA GLU A 75 12.47 -8.60 -6.03
C GLU A 75 11.94 -7.30 -5.43
N ALA A 76 10.77 -6.83 -5.88
CA ALA A 76 10.14 -5.66 -5.31
C ALA A 76 9.81 -5.91 -3.83
N VAL A 77 10.28 -5.01 -2.96
CA VAL A 77 9.88 -5.03 -1.54
C VAL A 77 8.41 -4.62 -1.47
N PRO A 78 7.54 -5.40 -0.81
CA PRO A 78 6.15 -5.00 -0.62
C PRO A 78 6.12 -3.62 0.04
N LEU A 79 5.44 -2.67 -0.59
CA LEU A 79 5.38 -1.28 -0.11
C LEU A 79 4.75 -1.24 1.28
N SER A 80 5.58 -1.15 2.32
CA SER A 80 5.15 -1.18 3.73
C SER A 80 4.24 0.00 4.08
N TRP A 81 4.42 1.14 3.43
CA TRP A 81 3.60 2.34 3.64
C TRP A 81 2.15 2.21 3.15
N CYS A 82 1.89 1.26 2.24
CA CYS A 82 0.56 0.97 1.69
C CYS A 82 -0.17 -0.14 2.46
N ASN A 83 0.58 -0.94 3.23
CA ASN A 83 0.09 -2.07 4.01
C ASN A 83 -0.24 -1.61 5.43
N HIS A 84 -1.51 -1.36 5.71
CA HIS A 84 -1.95 -0.86 7.01
C HIS A 84 -3.21 -1.62 7.47
N ALA A 85 -3.21 -2.12 8.71
CA ALA A 85 -4.42 -2.58 9.37
C ALA A 85 -4.58 -1.86 10.72
N GLY A 86 -5.78 -1.35 11.01
CA GLY A 86 -6.05 -0.70 12.29
C GLY A 86 -7.49 -0.80 12.73
N VAL A 87 -7.69 -0.51 14.02
CA VAL A 87 -8.99 -0.46 14.68
C VAL A 87 -9.05 0.82 15.49
N THR A 88 -10.08 1.63 15.26
CA THR A 88 -10.33 2.86 16.00
C THR A 88 -11.68 2.73 16.69
N ALA A 89 -11.73 3.03 17.99
CA ALA A 89 -12.98 3.14 18.74
C ALA A 89 -13.27 4.62 19.01
N ASP A 90 -14.51 5.04 18.77
CA ASP A 90 -15.02 6.36 19.10
C ASP A 90 -16.11 6.22 20.16
N GLU A 91 -15.79 6.59 21.40
CA GLU A 91 -16.71 6.53 22.54
C GLU A 91 -17.86 7.54 22.42
N SER A 92 -17.64 8.67 21.73
CA SER A 92 -18.66 9.70 21.55
C SER A 92 -19.77 9.27 20.59
N GLU A 93 -19.44 8.37 19.65
CA GLU A 93 -20.38 7.79 18.71
C GLU A 93 -20.81 6.35 19.05
N ASP A 94 -20.22 5.75 20.09
CA ASP A 94 -20.31 4.32 20.42
C ASP A 94 -20.08 3.45 19.17
N SER A 95 -18.93 3.69 18.52
CA SER A 95 -18.58 3.08 17.25
C SER A 95 -17.16 2.48 17.24
N VAL A 96 -16.98 1.46 16.41
CA VAL A 96 -15.70 0.81 16.13
C VAL A 96 -15.51 0.75 14.62
N THR A 97 -14.40 1.29 14.14
CA THR A 97 -14.01 1.27 12.72
C THR A 97 -12.80 0.38 12.53
N VAL A 98 -12.86 -0.49 11.54
CA VAL A 98 -11.74 -1.34 11.08
C VAL A 98 -11.34 -0.88 9.69
N HIS A 99 -10.04 -0.74 9.46
CA HIS A 99 -9.48 -0.42 8.15
C HIS A 99 -8.31 -1.35 7.81
N ILE A 100 -8.32 -1.86 6.57
CA ILE A 100 -7.30 -2.74 6.01
C ILE A 100 -6.92 -2.22 4.63
N SER A 101 -5.67 -1.83 4.45
CA SER A 101 -5.10 -1.35 3.19
C SER A 101 -3.92 -2.22 2.81
N VAL A 102 -3.81 -2.51 1.52
CA VAL A 102 -2.61 -3.11 0.90
C VAL A 102 -2.16 -2.31 -0.34
N GLY A 103 -2.48 -1.01 -0.37
CA GLY A 103 -2.20 -0.16 -1.53
C GLY A 103 -3.09 -0.45 -2.74
N ASP A 104 -4.30 -0.95 -2.52
CA ASP A 104 -5.28 -1.09 -3.60
C ASP A 104 -5.66 0.30 -4.15
N PRO A 105 -5.65 0.52 -5.48
CA PRO A 105 -5.95 1.83 -6.08
C PRO A 105 -7.37 2.34 -5.80
N CYS A 106 -8.32 1.47 -5.43
CA CYS A 106 -9.67 1.83 -5.02
C CYS A 106 -9.79 2.09 -3.51
N GLY A 107 -8.69 1.92 -2.76
CA GLY A 107 -8.55 2.29 -1.36
C GLY A 107 -8.54 1.12 -0.38
N ALA A 108 -8.54 1.45 0.90
CA ALA A 108 -8.61 0.49 1.99
C ALA A 108 -10.01 -0.13 2.10
N PHE A 109 -10.08 -1.43 2.46
CA PHE A 109 -11.31 -2.01 2.97
C PHE A 109 -11.57 -1.45 4.37
N THR A 110 -12.67 -0.71 4.50
CA THR A 110 -13.05 -0.09 5.77
C THR A 110 -14.49 -0.46 6.09
N PHE A 111 -14.78 -0.74 7.36
CA PHE A 111 -16.15 -0.81 7.85
C PHE A 111 -16.25 -0.28 9.27
N THR A 112 -17.41 0.29 9.61
CA THR A 112 -17.69 0.82 10.95
C THR A 112 -18.93 0.13 11.51
N VAL A 113 -18.82 -0.38 12.73
CA VAL A 113 -19.95 -0.86 13.52
C VAL A 113 -20.30 0.19 14.55
N ARG A 114 -21.55 0.64 14.57
CA ARG A 114 -22.05 1.62 15.54
C ARG A 114 -23.24 1.06 16.30
N ARG A 115 -23.31 1.30 17.62
CA ARG A 115 -24.50 1.01 18.41
C ARG A 115 -25.50 2.16 18.34
N VAL A 116 -26.77 1.83 18.18
CA VAL A 116 -27.87 2.77 18.43
C VAL A 116 -28.33 2.60 19.87
N PRO A 117 -28.36 3.66 20.69
CA PRO A 117 -28.86 3.59 22.06
C PRO A 117 -30.27 2.99 22.16
N ASP A 118 -30.55 2.28 23.24
CA ASP A 118 -31.85 1.65 23.47
C ASP A 118 -32.99 2.66 23.66
N ASP A 119 -32.65 3.87 24.10
CA ASP A 119 -33.58 4.99 24.33
C ASP A 119 -33.68 5.96 23.13
N ALA A 120 -33.05 5.63 22.00
CA ALA A 120 -33.15 6.44 20.80
C ALA A 120 -34.59 6.49 20.28
N ASP A 121 -35.07 7.68 19.90
CA ASP A 121 -36.38 7.85 19.28
C ASP A 121 -36.37 7.42 17.80
N SER A 122 -36.14 6.13 17.56
CA SER A 122 -36.13 5.55 16.22
C SER A 122 -36.49 4.06 16.26
N VAL A 123 -36.97 3.55 15.12
CA VAL A 123 -37.31 2.12 14.96
C VAL A 123 -36.11 1.17 15.03
N ILE A 124 -34.89 1.71 15.01
CA ILE A 124 -33.63 0.97 15.09
C ILE A 124 -32.95 1.11 16.46
N ALA A 125 -33.64 1.63 17.48
CA ALA A 125 -33.14 1.66 18.85
C ALA A 125 -32.68 0.26 19.31
N GLY A 126 -31.52 0.20 20.00
CA GLY A 126 -30.92 -1.05 20.45
C GLY A 126 -30.37 -1.95 19.33
N ARG A 127 -30.19 -1.43 18.12
CA ARG A 127 -29.58 -2.17 16.99
C ARG A 127 -28.12 -1.77 16.77
N LEU A 128 -27.39 -2.65 16.09
CA LEU A 128 -26.08 -2.34 15.53
C LEU A 128 -26.24 -1.94 14.07
N LEU A 129 -25.54 -0.90 13.67
CA LEU A 129 -25.42 -0.46 12.29
C LEU A 129 -24.03 -0.80 11.78
N LEU A 130 -23.97 -1.47 10.63
CA LEU A 130 -22.73 -1.70 9.89
C LEU A 130 -22.69 -0.73 8.72
N HIS A 131 -21.74 0.20 8.75
CA HIS A 131 -21.43 1.09 7.64
C HIS A 131 -20.29 0.49 6.82
N VAL A 132 -20.56 0.31 5.54
CA VAL A 132 -19.55 -0.05 4.52
C VAL A 132 -19.50 1.07 3.47
N PRO A 133 -18.32 1.41 2.93
CA PRO A 133 -18.14 2.55 2.04
C PRO A 133 -18.90 2.41 0.71
N TYR A 134 -19.09 1.17 0.23
CA TYR A 134 -19.79 0.89 -1.01
C TYR A 134 -20.91 -0.14 -0.74
N PRO A 135 -22.16 0.31 -0.54
CA PRO A 135 -23.26 -0.58 -0.14
C PRO A 135 -23.59 -1.65 -1.19
N ASP A 136 -23.41 -1.32 -2.48
CA ASP A 136 -23.63 -2.24 -3.59
C ASP A 136 -22.36 -3.00 -4.02
N ALA A 137 -21.21 -2.69 -3.40
CA ALA A 137 -19.93 -3.33 -3.62
C ALA A 137 -19.27 -3.60 -2.26
N PRO A 138 -19.81 -4.57 -1.47
CA PRO A 138 -19.32 -4.86 -0.12
C PRO A 138 -17.83 -5.24 -0.08
N CYS A 139 -17.25 -5.54 -1.24
CA CYS A 139 -15.82 -5.62 -1.47
C CYS A 139 -15.40 -4.36 -2.24
N GLY A 140 -15.17 -3.24 -1.53
CA GLY A 140 -14.74 -1.95 -2.11
C GLY A 140 -13.41 -1.94 -2.85
N HIS A 141 -12.91 -3.12 -3.18
CA HIS A 141 -11.74 -3.36 -3.99
C HIS A 141 -12.16 -3.67 -5.43
N ARG A 142 -11.16 -3.89 -6.30
CA ARG A 142 -11.38 -4.48 -7.61
C ARG A 142 -12.10 -5.85 -7.49
N PRO A 143 -12.77 -6.32 -8.57
CA PRO A 143 -13.55 -7.56 -8.56
C PRO A 143 -12.80 -8.75 -7.95
N LEU A 144 -13.51 -9.55 -7.15
CA LEU A 144 -12.95 -10.73 -6.52
C LEU A 144 -13.04 -11.94 -7.46
N THR A 145 -11.91 -12.62 -7.68
CA THR A 145 -11.87 -13.91 -8.40
C THR A 145 -11.47 -15.02 -7.44
N ALA A 146 -12.32 -16.05 -7.29
CA ALA A 146 -12.01 -17.17 -6.40
C ALA A 146 -10.72 -17.88 -6.85
N LEU A 147 -9.80 -18.11 -5.90
CA LEU A 147 -8.56 -18.85 -6.14
C LEU A 147 -8.63 -20.25 -5.53
N HIS A 148 -9.04 -20.35 -4.27
CA HIS A 148 -9.35 -21.59 -3.56
C HIS A 148 -10.28 -21.30 -2.37
N ASP A 149 -10.71 -22.33 -1.64
CA ASP A 149 -11.70 -22.19 -0.57
C ASP A 149 -11.33 -21.08 0.42
N GLY A 150 -12.21 -20.08 0.51
CA GLY A 150 -12.07 -18.92 1.38
C GLY A 150 -11.06 -17.86 0.92
N THR A 151 -10.46 -17.97 -0.28
CA THR A 151 -9.43 -17.04 -0.79
C THR A 151 -9.78 -16.53 -2.17
N TYR A 152 -9.62 -15.22 -2.35
CA TYR A 152 -9.97 -14.51 -3.57
C TYR A 152 -8.81 -13.61 -4.00
N LEU A 153 -8.56 -13.56 -5.30
CA LEU A 153 -7.74 -12.52 -5.93
C LEU A 153 -8.52 -11.22 -5.97
N ILE A 154 -7.84 -10.11 -5.68
CA ILE A 154 -8.39 -8.76 -5.77
C ILE A 154 -7.93 -8.15 -7.10
N GLY A 155 -8.87 -7.91 -8.00
CA GLY A 155 -8.60 -7.40 -9.34
C GLY A 155 -8.13 -8.46 -10.34
N SER A 156 -8.10 -8.03 -11.60
CA SER A 156 -7.71 -8.82 -12.78
C SER A 156 -6.86 -7.96 -13.69
#